data_AF-A0A2D7MPE1-F1
#
_entry.id   AF-A0A2D7MPE1-F1
#
_cell.length_a   1.000
_cell.length_b   1.000
_cell.length_c   1.000
_cell.angle_alpha   90.00
_cell.angle_beta   90.00
_cell.angle_gamma   90.00
#
_symmetry.space_group_name_H-M   'P 1'
#
loop_
_entity.id
_entity.type
_entity.pdbx_description
1 polymer ?
#
loop_
_entity_poly.entity_id
_entity_poly.type
_entity_poly.pdbx_seq_one_letter_code
_entity_poly.pdbx_strand_id
1 'polypeptide(L)'
;MTVQRICCIGAGYVGGPTMAVIADRCPEIQVTVVDINQARIDAWNDADLSKLPVYEPGLDAVVGRARGRNLSFSTEVDSAIAGADMVFISVNTPTKTKGLGAGQASDLRWVEACARQVALAATGHTIVVEKSTLPVRTAAAIK
;
A
#
# COMPACT_ATOMS: atom_id res chain seq x y z
N MET A 1 2.71 -12.11 18.57
CA MET A 1 3.57 -11.10 17.93
C MET A 1 2.80 -9.79 17.95
N THR A 2 3.44 -8.68 18.32
CA THR A 2 2.80 -7.36 18.31
C THR A 2 3.34 -6.59 17.10
N VAL A 3 2.44 -6.14 16.22
CA VAL A 3 2.79 -5.38 15.02
C VAL A 3 3.20 -3.97 15.42
N GLN A 4 4.39 -3.53 15.03
CA GLN A 4 4.89 -2.16 15.28
C GLN A 4 5.18 -1.41 13.98
N ARG A 5 5.50 -2.13 12.89
CA ARG A 5 5.84 -1.56 11.59
C ARG A 5 4.99 -2.14 10.48
N ILE A 6 4.31 -1.26 9.76
CA ILE A 6 3.47 -1.59 8.60
C ILE A 6 4.10 -0.97 7.35
N CYS A 7 4.27 -1.80 6.32
CA CYS A 7 4.53 -1.35 4.96
C CYS A 7 3.26 -1.55 4.12
N CYS A 8 2.92 -0.59 3.26
CA CYS A 8 1.83 -0.73 2.31
C CYS A 8 2.33 -0.48 0.89
N ILE A 9 2.28 -1.49 0.04
CA ILE A 9 2.62 -1.41 -1.38
C ILE A 9 1.37 -0.94 -2.14
N GLY A 10 1.46 0.26 -2.72
CA GLY A 10 0.40 0.91 -3.50
C GLY A 10 -0.12 2.15 -2.79
N ALA A 11 0.31 3.34 -3.24
CA ALA A 11 -0.10 4.63 -2.68
C ALA A 11 -1.36 5.20 -3.37
N GLY A 12 -2.26 4.33 -3.81
CA GLY A 12 -3.50 4.71 -4.51
C GLY A 12 -4.65 5.05 -3.57
N TYR A 13 -5.87 5.03 -4.13
CA TYR A 13 -7.13 5.33 -3.42
C TYR A 13 -7.44 4.40 -2.25
N VAL A 14 -6.91 3.17 -2.25
CA VAL A 14 -7.12 2.22 -1.15
C VAL A 14 -5.98 2.32 -0.12
N GLY A 15 -4.74 2.11 -0.56
CA GLY A 15 -3.58 2.08 0.33
C GLY A 15 -3.35 3.40 1.07
N GLY A 16 -3.33 4.54 0.36
CA GLY A 16 -3.05 5.84 0.95
C GLY A 16 -4.02 6.21 2.09
N PRO A 17 -5.33 6.33 1.83
CA PRO A 17 -6.31 6.65 2.87
C PRO A 17 -6.37 5.63 4.01
N THR A 18 -6.29 4.32 3.72
CA THR A 18 -6.31 3.29 4.77
C THR A 18 -5.12 3.46 5.72
N MET A 19 -3.93 3.65 5.18
CA MET A 19 -2.70 3.82 5.96
C MET A 19 -2.67 5.14 6.72
N ALA A 20 -3.19 6.22 6.13
CA ALA A 20 -3.31 7.51 6.81
C ALA A 20 -4.19 7.41 8.07
N VAL A 21 -5.33 6.71 7.98
CA VAL A 21 -6.22 6.50 9.13
C VAL A 21 -5.57 5.58 10.18
N ILE A 22 -4.88 4.51 9.77
CA ILE A 22 -4.15 3.65 10.72
C ILE A 22 -3.11 4.46 11.48
N ALA A 23 -2.30 5.25 10.79
CA ALA A 23 -1.27 6.07 11.43
C ALA A 23 -1.85 7.15 12.37
N ASP A 24 -3.00 7.75 12.01
CA ASP A 24 -3.70 8.72 12.86
C ASP A 24 -4.27 8.09 14.13
N ARG A 25 -4.79 6.86 14.04
CA ARG A 25 -5.47 6.18 15.16
C ARG A 25 -4.57 5.28 16.01
N CYS A 26 -3.44 4.85 15.47
CA CYS A 26 -2.47 3.98 16.14
C CYS A 26 -1.10 4.69 16.17
N PRO A 27 -0.90 5.68 17.05
CA PRO A 27 0.31 6.50 17.09
C PRO A 27 1.60 5.71 17.40
N GLU A 28 1.47 4.54 18.01
CA GLU A 28 2.56 3.60 18.31
C GLU A 28 3.02 2.77 17.11
N ILE A 29 2.24 2.73 16.03
CA ILE A 29 2.57 1.98 14.81
C ILE A 29 3.24 2.91 13.80
N GLN A 30 4.40 2.49 13.28
CA GLN A 30 5.07 3.14 12.17
C GLN A 30 4.50 2.63 10.85
N VAL A 31 4.02 3.53 10.00
CA VAL A 31 3.34 3.21 8.74
C VAL A 31 4.11 3.85 7.59
N THR A 32 4.60 3.01 6.67
CA THR A 32 5.27 3.44 5.44
C THR A 32 4.44 3.00 4.23
N VAL A 33 3.99 3.96 3.43
CA VAL A 33 3.31 3.70 2.16
C VAL A 33 4.32 3.83 1.03
N VAL A 34 4.41 2.81 0.19
CA VAL A 34 5.37 2.77 -0.92
C VAL A 34 4.69 2.61 -2.27
N ASP A 35 5.24 3.24 -3.30
CA ASP A 35 4.77 3.11 -4.68
C ASP A 35 5.95 3.32 -5.63
N ILE A 36 5.96 2.64 -6.77
CA ILE A 36 6.98 2.80 -7.80
C ILE A 36 6.82 4.12 -8.57
N ASN A 37 5.65 4.76 -8.47
CA ASN A 37 5.38 6.03 -9.10
C ASN A 37 5.91 7.19 -8.25
N GLN A 38 7.10 7.68 -8.60
CA GLN A 38 7.75 8.82 -7.93
C GLN A 38 6.82 10.05 -7.85
N ALA A 39 6.18 10.44 -8.94
CA ALA A 39 5.32 11.64 -8.96
C ALA A 39 4.13 11.52 -7.99
N ARG A 40 3.60 10.29 -7.80
CA ARG A 40 2.56 10.04 -6.81
C ARG A 40 3.09 10.16 -5.38
N ILE A 41 4.27 9.62 -5.10
CA ILE A 41 4.91 9.75 -3.79
C ILE A 41 5.26 11.22 -3.48
N ASP A 42 5.75 11.96 -4.48
CA ASP A 42 6.01 13.39 -4.35
C ASP A 42 4.73 14.16 -4.01
N ALA A 43 3.61 13.84 -4.67
CA ALA A 43 2.31 14.44 -4.35
C ALA A 43 1.83 14.10 -2.92
N TRP A 44 2.04 12.87 -2.45
CA TRP A 44 1.76 12.51 -1.06
C TRP A 44 2.66 13.23 -0.04
N ASN A 45 3.83 13.69 -0.47
CA ASN A 45 4.80 14.42 0.34
C ASN A 45 4.74 15.95 0.14
N ASP A 46 3.89 16.46 -0.75
CA ASP A 46 3.75 17.90 -1.00
C ASP A 46 3.31 18.63 0.29
N ALA A 47 3.89 19.80 0.55
CA ALA A 47 3.53 20.62 1.70
C ALA A 47 2.08 21.11 1.64
N ASP A 48 1.56 21.34 0.43
CA ASP A 48 0.18 21.72 0.18
C ASP A 48 -0.73 20.47 0.12
N LEU A 49 -1.41 20.19 1.23
CA LEU A 49 -2.29 19.03 1.39
C LEU A 49 -3.55 19.10 0.50
N SER A 50 -3.84 20.22 -0.16
CA SER A 50 -4.89 20.26 -1.18
C SER A 50 -4.49 19.54 -2.47
N LYS A 51 -3.19 19.25 -2.65
CA LYS A 51 -2.62 18.57 -3.83
C LYS A 51 -2.38 17.08 -3.63
N LEU A 52 -2.95 16.48 -2.58
CA LEU A 52 -2.88 15.03 -2.41
C LEU A 52 -3.36 14.32 -3.69
N PRO A 53 -2.73 13.21 -4.09
CA PRO A 53 -3.02 12.54 -5.36
C PRO A 53 -4.39 11.82 -5.37
N VAL A 54 -5.09 11.85 -4.24
CA VAL A 54 -6.42 11.28 -4.01
C VAL A 54 -7.25 12.33 -3.29
N TYR A 55 -8.44 12.63 -3.80
CA TYR A 55 -9.38 13.52 -3.13
C TYR A 55 -10.39 12.70 -2.31
N GLU A 56 -10.37 12.88 -1.00
CA GLU A 56 -11.35 12.36 -0.06
C GLU A 56 -11.64 13.44 0.99
N PRO A 57 -12.92 13.74 1.32
CA PRO A 57 -13.25 14.75 2.31
C PRO A 57 -12.56 14.50 3.67
N GLY A 58 -11.73 15.44 4.12
CA GLY A 58 -11.03 15.39 5.41
C GLY A 58 -9.74 14.55 5.42
N LEU A 59 -9.33 13.98 4.28
CA LEU A 59 -8.08 13.22 4.18
C LEU A 59 -6.85 14.09 4.42
N ASP A 60 -6.87 15.32 3.93
CA ASP A 60 -5.86 16.35 4.18
C ASP A 60 -5.58 16.52 5.67
N ALA A 61 -6.63 16.67 6.49
CA ALA A 61 -6.49 16.82 7.93
C ALA A 61 -5.90 15.56 8.61
N VAL A 62 -6.28 14.36 8.15
CA VAL A 62 -5.75 13.09 8.67
C VAL A 62 -4.26 12.95 8.33
N VAL A 63 -3.90 13.17 7.05
CA VAL A 63 -2.51 13.12 6.59
C VAL A 63 -1.68 14.17 7.31
N GLY A 64 -2.20 15.39 7.49
CA GLY A 64 -1.50 16.47 8.19
C GLY A 64 -1.16 16.16 9.66
N ARG A 65 -1.96 15.35 10.36
CA ARG A 65 -1.68 14.93 11.75
C ARG A 65 -0.71 13.76 11.86
N ALA A 66 -0.61 12.93 10.83
CA ALA A 66 0.15 11.69 10.86
C ALA A 66 1.48 11.74 10.10
N ARG A 67 1.52 12.45 8.96
CA ARG A 67 2.68 12.52 8.06
C ARG A 67 3.86 13.15 8.78
N GLY A 68 5.00 12.46 8.80
CA GLY A 68 6.21 12.86 9.52
C GLY A 68 6.21 12.52 11.02
N ARG A 69 5.07 12.12 11.60
CA ARG A 69 4.99 11.60 12.98
C ARG A 69 5.20 10.09 13.00
N ASN A 70 4.34 9.38 12.28
CA ASN A 70 4.39 7.92 12.13
C ASN A 70 3.83 7.44 10.78
N LEU A 71 3.54 8.36 9.85
CA LEU A 71 3.20 8.07 8.46
C LEU A 71 4.29 8.63 7.55
N SER A 72 4.80 7.81 6.65
CA SER A 72 5.76 8.21 5.63
C SER A 72 5.37 7.65 4.25
N PHE A 73 5.79 8.36 3.21
CA PHE A 73 5.61 7.95 1.81
C PHE A 73 6.97 7.87 1.13
N SER A 74 7.26 6.77 0.44
CA SER A 74 8.59 6.51 -0.13
C SER A 74 8.51 5.69 -1.43
N THR A 75 9.55 5.76 -2.25
CA THR A 75 9.77 4.85 -3.38
C THR A 75 10.65 3.65 -3.03
N GLU A 76 11.21 3.63 -1.82
CA GLU A 76 12.12 2.58 -1.35
C GLU A 76 11.36 1.33 -0.87
N VAL A 77 10.84 0.56 -1.83
CA VAL A 77 9.94 -0.58 -1.55
C VAL A 77 10.64 -1.68 -0.74
N ASP A 78 11.83 -2.11 -1.15
CA ASP A 78 12.51 -3.27 -0.56
C ASP A 78 12.93 -3.02 0.89
N SER A 79 13.43 -1.81 1.19
CA SER A 79 13.82 -1.44 2.55
C SER A 79 12.60 -1.33 3.48
N ALA A 80 11.48 -0.80 2.98
CA ALA A 80 10.23 -0.74 3.72
C ALA A 80 9.66 -2.13 4.02
N ILE A 81 9.75 -3.08 3.06
CA ILE A 81 9.35 -4.47 3.27
C ILE A 81 10.26 -5.14 4.32
N ALA A 82 11.58 -5.02 4.16
CA ALA A 82 12.55 -5.67 5.05
C ALA A 82 12.36 -5.26 6.53
N GLY A 83 11.93 -4.01 6.75
CA GLY A 83 11.64 -3.47 8.07
C GLY A 83 10.19 -3.64 8.55
N ALA A 84 9.30 -4.33 7.84
CA ALA A 84 7.90 -4.43 8.23
C ALA A 84 7.58 -5.73 8.98
N ASP A 85 6.73 -5.63 10.00
CA ASP A 85 6.13 -6.82 10.63
C ASP A 85 4.87 -7.27 9.84
N MET A 86 4.26 -6.32 9.13
CA MET A 86 3.08 -6.52 8.30
C MET A 86 3.19 -5.75 6.99
N VAL A 87 2.90 -6.41 5.87
CA VAL A 87 2.92 -5.82 4.53
C VAL A 87 1.54 -5.89 3.90
N PHE A 88 0.97 -4.73 3.60
CA PHE A 88 -0.25 -4.62 2.80
C PHE A 88 0.10 -4.59 1.32
N ILE A 89 -0.62 -5.38 0.51
CA ILE A 89 -0.60 -5.31 -0.95
C ILE A 89 -1.90 -4.64 -1.39
N SER A 90 -1.81 -3.40 -1.85
CA SER A 90 -2.95 -2.58 -2.29
C SER A 90 -2.72 -2.02 -3.70
N VAL A 91 -2.48 -2.93 -4.63
CA VAL A 91 -2.23 -2.63 -6.04
C VAL A 91 -3.46 -2.92 -6.91
N ASN A 92 -3.48 -2.33 -8.11
CA ASN A 92 -4.58 -2.52 -9.04
C ASN A 92 -4.63 -3.95 -9.57
N THR A 93 -5.85 -4.48 -9.73
CA THR A 93 -6.14 -5.74 -10.42
C THR A 93 -7.04 -5.45 -11.62
N PRO A 94 -6.52 -4.84 -12.70
CA PRO A 94 -7.36 -4.41 -13.82
C PRO A 94 -8.02 -5.60 -14.51
N THR A 95 -9.15 -5.40 -15.18
CA THR A 95 -9.78 -6.45 -15.97
C THR A 95 -8.87 -6.84 -17.15
N LYS A 96 -8.72 -8.15 -17.39
CA LYS A 96 -7.93 -8.67 -18.51
C LYS A 96 -8.51 -8.16 -19.83
N THR A 97 -7.64 -7.70 -20.73
CA THR A 97 -8.04 -7.23 -22.07
C THR A 97 -7.91 -8.30 -23.15
N LYS A 98 -7.23 -9.41 -22.87
CA LYS A 98 -7.00 -10.51 -23.81
C LYS A 98 -6.88 -11.87 -23.11
N GLY A 99 -7.05 -12.94 -23.89
CA GLY A 99 -6.97 -14.33 -23.42
C GLY A 99 -8.21 -14.78 -22.65
N LEU A 100 -8.10 -15.90 -21.93
CA LEU A 100 -9.21 -16.48 -21.17
C LEU A 100 -9.74 -15.49 -20.12
N GLY A 101 -11.05 -15.21 -20.14
CA GLY A 101 -11.70 -14.26 -19.25
C GLY A 101 -11.45 -12.79 -19.60
N ALA A 102 -11.04 -12.46 -20.82
CA ALA A 102 -10.97 -11.07 -21.28
C ALA A 102 -12.32 -10.36 -21.09
N GLY A 103 -12.29 -9.13 -20.58
CA GLY A 103 -13.47 -8.33 -20.26
C GLY A 103 -14.19 -8.72 -18.96
N GLN A 104 -13.75 -9.77 -18.25
CA GLN A 104 -14.44 -10.27 -17.06
C GLN A 104 -13.50 -10.58 -15.89
N ALA A 105 -12.40 -11.29 -16.13
CA ALA A 105 -11.48 -11.73 -15.10
C ALA A 105 -10.46 -10.64 -14.72
N SER A 106 -10.04 -10.64 -13.46
CA SER A 106 -8.98 -9.74 -12.97
C SER A 106 -7.59 -10.21 -13.41
N ASP A 107 -6.73 -9.27 -13.78
CA ASP A 107 -5.32 -9.48 -14.04
C ASP A 107 -4.55 -9.33 -12.72
N LEU A 108 -4.04 -10.45 -12.20
CA LEU A 108 -3.38 -10.52 -10.90
C LEU A 108 -1.87 -10.27 -10.97
N ARG A 109 -1.31 -9.91 -12.14
CA ARG A 109 0.14 -9.79 -12.32
C ARG A 109 0.82 -8.89 -11.30
N TRP A 110 0.15 -7.81 -10.87
CA TRP A 110 0.71 -6.84 -9.95
C TRP A 110 0.73 -7.40 -8.53
N VAL A 111 -0.32 -8.12 -8.14
CA VAL A 111 -0.36 -8.82 -6.86
C VAL A 111 0.72 -9.89 -6.80
N GLU A 112 0.86 -10.69 -7.86
CA GLU A 112 1.90 -11.72 -7.95
C GLU A 112 3.31 -11.12 -7.91
N ALA A 113 3.54 -10.00 -8.61
CA ALA A 113 4.81 -9.30 -8.58
C ALA A 113 5.13 -8.77 -7.17
N CYS A 114 4.17 -8.14 -6.50
CA CYS A 114 4.34 -7.68 -5.12
C CYS A 114 4.56 -8.86 -4.17
N ALA A 115 3.83 -9.96 -4.30
CA ALA A 115 4.01 -11.15 -3.47
C ALA A 115 5.44 -11.70 -3.59
N ARG A 116 5.96 -11.81 -4.82
CA ARG A 116 7.36 -12.22 -5.06
C ARG A 116 8.36 -11.25 -4.46
N GLN A 117 8.11 -9.94 -4.59
CA GLN A 117 8.98 -8.92 -4.01
C GLN A 117 8.99 -8.99 -2.48
N VAL A 118 7.83 -9.20 -1.86
CA VAL A 118 7.73 -9.43 -0.41
C VAL A 118 8.49 -10.69 -0.01
N ALA A 119 8.34 -11.79 -0.74
CA ALA A 119 9.07 -13.03 -0.46
C ALA A 119 10.61 -12.87 -0.54
N LEU A 120 11.11 -11.95 -1.38
CA LEU A 120 12.54 -11.68 -1.54
C LEU A 120 13.10 -10.72 -0.50
N ALA A 121 12.34 -9.67 -0.15
CA ALA A 121 12.83 -8.59 0.70
C ALA A 121 12.47 -8.76 2.18
N ALA A 122 11.42 -9.51 2.51
CA ALA A 122 10.97 -9.68 3.89
C ALA A 122 12.04 -10.37 4.74
N THR A 123 12.23 -9.88 5.96
CA THR A 123 13.15 -10.47 6.93
C THR A 123 12.37 -10.95 8.15
N GLY A 124 12.61 -12.20 8.57
CA GLY A 124 11.90 -12.79 9.70
C GLY A 124 10.43 -13.09 9.41
N HIS A 125 9.61 -13.12 10.48
CA HIS A 125 8.18 -13.40 10.35
C HIS A 125 7.42 -12.16 9.89
N THR A 126 6.76 -12.23 8.74
CA THR A 126 6.01 -11.12 8.14
C THR A 126 4.58 -11.55 7.84
N ILE A 127 3.59 -10.75 8.28
CA ILE A 127 2.18 -10.95 7.94
C ILE A 127 1.89 -10.24 6.62
N VAL A 128 1.46 -10.97 5.59
CA VAL A 128 1.06 -10.37 4.31
C VAL A 128 -0.45 -10.23 4.26
N VAL A 129 -0.92 -9.01 4.02
CA VAL A 129 -2.35 -8.67 3.94
C VAL A 129 -2.67 -8.20 2.53
N GLU A 130 -3.52 -8.95 1.83
CA GLU A 130 -4.11 -8.48 0.58
C GLU A 130 -5.23 -7.49 0.89
N LYS A 131 -5.20 -6.31 0.27
CA LYS A 131 -6.23 -5.29 0.43
C LYS A 131 -6.67 -4.71 -0.91
N SER A 132 -7.83 -5.16 -1.36
CA SER A 132 -8.54 -4.68 -2.56
C SER A 132 -10.03 -4.43 -2.26
N THR A 133 -10.71 -3.67 -3.12
CA THR A 133 -12.17 -3.52 -3.12
C THR A 133 -12.89 -4.70 -3.79
N LEU A 134 -12.17 -5.49 -4.60
CA LEU A 134 -12.71 -6.64 -5.35
C LEU A 134 -11.77 -7.87 -5.24
N PRO A 135 -11.67 -8.51 -4.06
CA PRO A 135 -10.80 -9.67 -3.89
C PRO A 135 -11.44 -10.93 -4.50
N VAL A 136 -11.08 -11.28 -5.73
CA VAL A 136 -11.56 -12.49 -6.42
C VAL A 136 -10.45 -13.53 -6.49
N ARG A 137 -10.35 -14.37 -5.45
CA ARG A 137 -9.29 -15.39 -5.28
C ARG A 137 -7.85 -14.84 -5.24
N THR A 138 -7.69 -13.53 -5.07
CA THR A 138 -6.41 -12.81 -5.04
C THR A 138 -5.46 -13.34 -3.97
N ALA A 139 -5.97 -13.62 -2.76
CA ALA A 139 -5.17 -14.17 -1.67
C ALA A 139 -4.54 -15.54 -2.01
N ALA A 140 -5.20 -16.37 -2.83
CA ALA A 140 -4.67 -17.69 -3.21
C ALA A 140 -3.52 -17.59 -4.25
N ALA A 141 -3.34 -16.43 -4.87
CA ALA A 141 -2.24 -16.16 -5.80
C ALA A 141 -0.95 -15.73 -5.07
N ILE A 142 -1.04 -15.34 -3.80
CA ILE A 142 0.09 -14.98 -2.95
C ILE A 142 0.73 -16.28 -2.45
N LYS A 143 2.00 -16.52 -2.80
CA LYS A 143 2.78 -17.72 -2.45
C LYS A 143 4.20 -17.35 -2.05
#